data_AF-A0AAT9GV44-F1
#
_entry.id   AF-A0AAT9GV44-F1
#
_cell.length_a   1.000
_cell.length_b   1.000
_cell.length_c   1.000
_cell.angle_alpha   90.00
_cell.angle_beta   90.00
_cell.angle_gamma   90.00
#
_symmetry.space_group_name_H-M   'P 1'
#
loop_
_entity.id
_entity.type
_entity.pdbx_description
1 polymer ?
#
loop_
_entity_poly.entity_id
_entity_poly.type
_entity_poly.pdbx_seq_one_letter_code
_entity_poly.pdbx_strand_id
1 'polypeptide(L)'
;MLREKYRKTIVKLGYAFYESHDNLVNVKRIWYYYNGKWLPGVIGYAKFIRKKKVREEALEDFVKIFTHAQIMGVGTGRAAGFGYAIIEVKKEDSTRKEKSN
;
A
#
# COMPACT_ATOMS: atom_id res chain seq x y z
N MET A 1 18.37 6.67 9.39
CA MET A 1 17.81 8.04 9.26
C MET A 1 16.33 8.08 8.88
N LEU A 2 15.90 7.67 7.68
CA LEU A 2 14.47 7.73 7.31
C LEU A 2 13.58 6.82 8.18
N ARG A 3 14.02 5.59 8.42
CA ARG A 3 13.25 4.61 9.21
C ARG A 3 13.00 5.08 10.65
N GLU A 4 13.98 5.71 11.30
CA GLU A 4 13.82 6.37 12.61
C GLU A 4 12.73 7.45 12.57
N LYS A 5 12.83 8.35 11.58
CA LYS A 5 11.97 9.53 11.44
C LYS A 5 10.50 9.15 11.22
N TYR A 6 10.26 8.09 10.44
CA TYR A 6 8.90 7.64 10.10
C TYR A 6 8.43 6.44 10.92
N ARG A 7 9.22 5.95 11.89
CA ARG A 7 8.89 4.76 12.70
C ARG A 7 7.52 4.86 13.33
N LYS A 8 7.20 6.00 13.96
CA LYS A 8 5.91 6.22 14.63
C LYS A 8 4.75 6.14 13.62
N THR A 9 4.89 6.77 12.46
CA THR A 9 3.86 6.76 11.42
C THR A 9 3.66 5.37 10.82
N ILE A 10 4.75 4.64 10.55
CA ILE A 10 4.67 3.25 10.06
C ILE A 10 3.93 2.36 11.07
N VAL A 11 4.26 2.46 12.35
CA VAL A 11 3.59 1.71 13.41
C VAL A 11 2.10 2.09 13.50
N LYS A 12 1.77 3.40 13.48
CA LYS A 12 0.38 3.88 13.46
C LYS A 12 -0.42 3.30 12.30
N LEU A 13 0.14 3.33 11.09
CA LEU A 13 -0.49 2.76 9.89
C LEU A 13 -0.65 1.24 9.99
N GLY A 14 0.35 0.54 10.52
CA GLY A 14 0.26 -0.92 10.78
C GLY A 14 -0.86 -1.28 11.77
N TYR A 15 -1.13 -0.41 12.75
CA TYR A 15 -2.28 -0.59 13.63
C TYR A 15 -3.61 -0.23 12.97
N ALA A 16 -3.63 0.61 11.93
CA ALA A 16 -4.84 1.13 11.30
C ALA A 16 -5.47 0.16 10.27
N PHE A 17 -4.69 -0.77 9.70
CA PHE A 17 -5.13 -1.65 8.63
C PHE A 17 -4.86 -3.13 8.94
N TYR A 18 -5.66 -4.01 8.36
CA TYR A 18 -5.36 -5.43 8.22
C TYR A 18 -4.95 -5.72 6.78
N GLU A 19 -3.93 -6.55 6.60
CA GLU A 19 -3.57 -7.06 5.29
C GLU A 19 -4.54 -8.18 4.88
N SER A 20 -5.00 -8.15 3.63
CA SER A 20 -5.78 -9.24 3.07
C SER A 20 -4.87 -10.45 2.81
N HIS A 21 -5.35 -11.66 3.12
CA HIS A 21 -4.64 -12.90 2.80
C HIS A 21 -4.36 -13.04 1.30
N ASP A 22 -5.22 -12.46 0.45
CA ASP A 22 -5.08 -12.46 -1.00
C ASP A 22 -3.76 -11.79 -1.46
N ASN A 23 -3.15 -10.95 -0.62
CA ASN A 23 -1.88 -10.29 -0.93
C ASN A 23 -0.77 -11.29 -1.24
N LEU A 24 -0.77 -12.48 -0.62
CA LEU A 24 0.21 -13.54 -0.90
C LEU A 24 0.13 -14.04 -2.34
N VAL A 25 -1.07 -14.01 -2.92
CA VAL A 25 -1.31 -14.45 -4.29
C VAL A 25 -1.17 -13.29 -5.27
N ASN A 26 -1.61 -12.09 -4.91
CA ASN A 26 -1.65 -10.95 -5.81
C ASN A 26 -0.33 -10.21 -5.95
N VAL A 27 0.53 -10.28 -4.94
CA VAL A 27 1.85 -9.62 -4.95
C VAL A 27 2.90 -10.61 -5.44
N LYS A 28 3.45 -10.36 -6.63
CA LYS A 28 4.41 -11.25 -7.27
C LYS A 28 5.80 -10.62 -7.37
N ARG A 29 6.81 -11.43 -7.10
CA ARG A 29 8.20 -11.10 -7.42
C ARG A 29 8.41 -11.21 -8.92
N ILE A 30 9.05 -10.21 -9.51
CA ILE A 30 9.55 -10.23 -10.88
C ILE A 30 11.02 -9.88 -10.93
N TRP A 31 11.65 -10.15 -12.07
CA TRP A 31 12.96 -9.66 -12.42
C TRP A 31 12.81 -8.75 -13.62
N TYR A 32 13.40 -7.56 -13.56
CA TYR A 32 13.42 -6.63 -14.69
C TYR A 32 14.86 -6.29 -15.04
N TYR A 33 15.12 -6.11 -16.34
CA TYR A 33 16.44 -5.75 -16.84
C TYR A 33 16.56 -4.25 -16.97
N TYR A 34 17.51 -3.65 -16.25
CA TYR A 34 17.74 -2.21 -16.26
C TYR A 34 19.22 -1.90 -16.11
N ASN A 35 19.73 -1.02 -16.97
CA ASN A 35 21.13 -0.57 -16.97
C ASN A 35 22.15 -1.72 -16.94
N GLY A 36 21.96 -2.72 -17.80
CA GLY A 36 22.87 -3.87 -17.90
C GLY A 36 22.74 -4.92 -16.81
N LYS A 37 21.75 -4.79 -15.90
CA LYS A 37 21.61 -5.65 -14.71
C LYS A 37 20.18 -6.15 -14.56
N TRP A 38 20.04 -7.40 -14.10
CA TRP A 38 18.77 -7.92 -13.62
C TRP A 38 18.54 -7.48 -12.18
N LEU A 39 17.44 -6.78 -11.95
CA LEU A 39 17.05 -6.28 -10.63
C LEU A 39 15.74 -6.94 -10.19
N PRO A 40 15.62 -7.31 -8.90
CA PRO A 40 14.38 -7.83 -8.36
C PRO A 40 13.37 -6.69 -8.18
N GLY A 41 12.11 -6.98 -8.49
CA GLY A 41 10.99 -6.07 -8.30
C GLY A 41 9.75 -6.80 -7.80
N VAL A 42 8.73 -6.02 -7.48
CA VAL A 42 7.42 -6.51 -7.04
C VAL A 42 6.35 -5.84 -7.89
N ILE A 43 5.39 -6.63 -8.37
CA ILE A 43 4.22 -6.16 -9.11
C ILE A 43 2.93 -6.77 -8.55
N GLY A 44 1.81 -6.17 -8.93
CA GLY A 44 0.48 -6.60 -8.54
C GLY A 44 -0.18 -5.57 -7.63
N TYR A 45 -1.14 -6.03 -6.83
CA TYR A 45 -1.86 -5.17 -5.90
C TYR A 45 -1.90 -5.79 -4.51
N ALA A 46 -1.81 -4.92 -3.51
CA ALA A 46 -2.00 -5.28 -2.10
C ALA A 46 -3.28 -4.61 -1.60
N LYS A 47 -4.17 -5.42 -1.01
CA LYS A 47 -5.42 -4.99 -0.41
C LYS A 47 -5.24 -4.85 1.09
N PHE A 48 -5.66 -3.70 1.60
CA PHE A 48 -5.66 -3.37 3.02
C PHE A 48 -7.09 -3.04 3.46
N ILE A 49 -7.49 -3.60 4.61
CA ILE A 49 -8.82 -3.42 5.18
C ILE A 49 -8.69 -2.50 6.39
N ARG A 50 -9.39 -1.35 6.36
CA ARG A 50 -9.39 -0.39 7.46
C ARG A 50 -10.06 -1.01 8.70
N LYS A 51 -9.42 -0.89 9.86
CA LYS A 51 -10.05 -1.30 11.13
C LYS A 51 -11.21 -0.38 11.49
N LYS A 52 -12.19 -0.86 12.27
CA LYS A 52 -13.37 -0.05 12.64
C LYS A 52 -13.01 1.15 13.52
N LYS A 53 -12.05 1.01 14.43
CA LYS A 53 -11.65 2.03 15.41
C LYS A 53 -10.27 2.61 15.08
N VAL A 54 -10.14 3.27 13.92
CA VAL A 54 -8.90 3.97 13.54
C VAL A 54 -9.01 5.43 13.95
N ARG A 55 -7.95 5.98 14.53
CA ARG A 55 -7.87 7.42 14.85
C ARG A 55 -7.85 8.23 13.56
N GLU A 56 -8.57 9.34 13.54
CA GLU A 56 -8.68 10.22 12.37
C GLU A 56 -7.31 10.69 11.84
N GLU A 57 -6.40 11.07 12.75
CA GLU A 57 -5.01 11.41 12.40
C GLU A 57 -4.29 10.34 11.57
N ALA A 58 -4.53 9.06 11.87
CA ALA A 58 -3.89 7.96 11.13
C ALA A 58 -4.47 7.83 9.71
N LEU A 59 -5.74 8.21 9.51
CA LEU A 59 -6.36 8.27 8.18
C LEU A 59 -5.85 9.47 7.39
N GLU A 60 -5.66 10.62 8.03
CA GLU A 60 -5.03 11.77 7.37
C GLU A 60 -3.60 11.49 6.95
N ASP A 61 -2.78 10.93 7.85
CA ASP A 61 -1.41 10.53 7.56
C ASP A 61 -1.38 9.52 6.39
N PHE A 62 -2.31 8.56 6.39
CA PHE A 62 -2.48 7.63 5.29
C PHE A 62 -2.73 8.39 3.98
N VAL A 63 -3.79 9.22 3.91
CA VAL A 63 -4.15 9.95 2.69
C VAL A 63 -2.98 10.80 2.18
N LYS A 64 -2.31 11.54 3.07
CA LYS A 64 -1.16 12.40 2.73
C LYS A 64 -0.01 11.60 2.13
N ILE A 65 0.42 10.51 2.78
CA ILE A 65 1.54 9.67 2.33
C ILE A 65 1.21 9.02 0.98
N PHE A 66 0.02 8.48 0.85
CA PHE A 66 -0.40 7.72 -0.30
C PHE A 66 -0.67 8.60 -1.53
N THR A 67 -1.23 9.80 -1.33
CA THR A 67 -1.35 10.81 -2.39
C THR A 67 0.02 11.20 -2.92
N HIS A 68 0.97 11.45 -2.01
CA HIS A 68 2.35 11.76 -2.41
C HIS A 68 3.01 10.61 -3.17
N ALA A 69 2.80 9.37 -2.71
CA ALA A 69 3.31 8.16 -3.35
C ALA A 69 2.74 7.95 -4.76
N GLN A 70 1.47 8.27 -5.01
CA GLN A 70 0.85 8.14 -6.33
C GLN A 70 1.41 9.15 -7.34
N ILE A 71 1.79 10.35 -6.88
CA ILE A 71 2.41 11.38 -7.72
C ILE A 71 3.90 11.06 -7.97
N MET A 72 4.64 10.71 -6.92
CA MET A 72 6.10 10.60 -6.96
C MET A 72 6.60 9.18 -7.28
N GLY A 73 5.73 8.18 -7.22
CA GLY A 73 6.06 6.76 -7.17
C GLY A 73 6.54 6.29 -5.79
N VAL A 74 6.73 4.97 -5.65
CA VAL A 74 7.18 4.29 -4.43
C VAL A 74 8.53 3.60 -4.65
N GLY A 75 9.39 3.59 -3.64
CA GLY A 75 10.65 2.85 -3.68
C GLY A 75 11.75 3.53 -4.49
N THR A 76 12.67 2.74 -5.04
CA THR A 76 13.87 3.20 -5.75
C THR A 76 13.67 3.19 -7.27
N GLY A 77 14.40 4.04 -8.01
CA GLY A 77 14.33 4.06 -9.47
C GLY A 77 13.14 4.82 -10.06
N ARG A 78 12.47 5.65 -9.26
CA ARG A 78 11.26 6.38 -9.67
C ARG A 78 11.46 7.33 -10.84
N ALA A 79 12.61 8.00 -10.87
CA ALA A 79 13.00 8.86 -11.99
C ALA A 79 13.19 8.08 -13.31
N ALA A 80 13.41 6.76 -13.23
CA ALA A 80 13.51 5.88 -14.39
C ALA A 80 12.16 5.20 -14.74
N GLY A 81 11.05 5.63 -14.12
CA GLY A 81 9.72 5.09 -14.36
C GLY A 81 9.32 3.90 -13.47
N PHE A 82 10.17 3.49 -12.51
CA PHE A 82 9.84 2.39 -11.60
C PHE A 82 8.98 2.83 -10.41
N GLY A 83 8.26 1.87 -9.82
CA GLY A 83 7.52 2.11 -8.58
C GLY A 83 6.24 2.92 -8.75
N TYR A 84 5.70 2.99 -9.96
CA TYR A 84 4.36 3.54 -10.18
C TYR A 84 3.32 2.71 -9.41
N ALA A 85 2.45 3.37 -8.65
CA ALA A 85 1.43 2.73 -7.85
C ALA A 85 0.15 3.56 -7.90
N ILE A 86 -0.98 2.87 -8.03
CA ILE A 86 -2.32 3.47 -8.02
C ILE A 86 -3.03 3.02 -6.74
N ILE A 87 -3.82 3.93 -6.16
CA ILE A 87 -4.51 3.70 -4.91
C ILE A 87 -6.00 3.78 -5.15
N GLU A 88 -6.66 2.66 -4.94
CA GLU A 88 -8.11 2.55 -5.05
C GLU A 88 -8.74 2.39 -3.67
N VAL A 89 -9.70 3.27 -3.36
CA VAL A 89 -10.52 3.14 -2.14
C VAL A 89 -11.87 2.56 -2.54
N LYS A 90 -12.12 1.32 -2.13
CA LYS A 90 -13.42 0.66 -2.33
C LYS A 90 -14.21 0.69 -1.02
N LYS A 91 -15.44 1.22 -1.08
CA LYS A 91 -16.40 1.08 0.02
C LYS A 91 -16.94 -0.34 -0.01
N GLU A 92 -17.07 -0.95 1.16
CA GLU A 92 -17.71 -2.25 1.27
C GLU A 92 -19.22 -2.04 1.14
N ASP A 93 -19.83 -2.58 0.08
CA ASP A 93 -21.26 -2.47 -0.13
C ASP A 93 -22.02 -3.21 0.98
N SER A 94 -22.90 -2.51 1.67
CA SER A 94 -23.69 -3.00 2.81
C SER A 94 -24.67 -4.12 2.46
N THR A 95 -24.86 -4.43 1.18
CA THR A 95 -25.80 -5.45 0.66
C THR A 95 -25.38 -6.90 0.91
N ARG A 96 -24.11 -7.18 1.26
CA ARG A 96 -23.68 -8.56 1.57
C ARG A 96 -24.04 -9.05 2.97
N LYS A 97 -24.50 -8.18 3.87
CA LYS A 97 -24.84 -8.57 5.25
C LYS A 97 -26.23 -9.19 5.42
N GLU A 98 -27.16 -8.97 4.49
CA GLU A 98 -28.53 -9.49 4.60
C GLU A 98 -28.68 -10.95 4.17
N LYS A 99 -27.69 -11.53 3.47
CA LYS A 99 -27.76 -12.92 2.97
C LYS A 99 -27.16 -13.97 3.90
N SER A 100 -26.86 -13.63 5.15
CA SER A 100 -26.23 -14.54 6.11
C SER A 100 -26.92 -14.58 7.48
N ASN A 101 -28.17 -14.11 7.56
CA ASN A 101 -29.05 -14.35 8.70
C ASN A 101 -30.15 -15.35 8.33
#